data_AF-A0A2N8TJX4-F1
#
_entry.id   AF-A0A2N8TJX4-F1
#
_cell.length_a   1.000
_cell.length_b   1.000
_cell.length_c   1.000
_cell.angle_alpha   90.00
_cell.angle_beta   90.00
_cell.angle_gamma   90.00
#
_symmetry.space_group_name_H-M   'P 1'
#
loop_
_entity.id
_entity.type
_entity.pdbx_description
1 polymer ?
#
loop_
_entity_poly.entity_id
_entity_poly.type
_entity_poly.pdbx_seq_one_letter_code
_entity_poly.pdbx_strand_id
1 'polypeptide(L)'
;MAQHVRDIMTGDPVTVEPQTSVAEVARIMRDEDLGAVLVTDGDHLRGLVTDRDIVVRSVSGGGDPERNTVAGACSDELVTVSPDDDLVQAVELMREHSVRRIPVVDHGHPVGIVSLGDMAMERDPDSALGDISAARPNA
;
A
#
# COMPACT_ATOMS: atom_id res chain seq x y z
N MET A 1 11.15 18.92 9.33
CA MET A 1 11.16 18.24 8.02
C MET A 1 11.67 16.85 8.28
N ALA A 2 10.79 15.88 8.08
CA ALA A 2 11.13 14.48 8.00
C ALA A 2 12.33 14.27 7.07
N GLN A 3 13.26 13.44 7.51
CA GLN A 3 14.43 13.07 6.72
C GLN A 3 14.27 11.65 6.19
N HIS A 4 13.69 10.76 7.00
CA HIS A 4 13.62 9.34 6.72
C HIS A 4 12.18 8.88 6.49
N VAL A 5 12.02 7.74 5.82
CA VAL A 5 10.72 7.12 5.57
C VAL A 5 9.94 6.87 6.86
N ARG A 6 10.61 6.42 7.94
CA ARG A 6 9.99 6.16 9.25
C ARG A 6 9.29 7.38 9.87
N ASP A 7 9.65 8.59 9.46
CA ASP A 7 9.11 9.81 10.03
C ASP A 7 7.67 10.08 9.55
N ILE A 8 7.27 9.51 8.41
CA ILE A 8 5.96 9.77 7.78
C ILE A 8 5.18 8.52 7.38
N MET A 9 5.79 7.34 7.38
CA MET A 9 5.11 6.12 6.96
C MET A 9 3.93 5.80 7.89
N THR A 10 2.91 5.14 7.35
CA THR A 10 1.92 4.46 8.17
C THR A 10 2.52 3.14 8.65
N GLY A 11 2.77 3.04 9.96
CA GLY A 11 3.29 1.83 10.60
C GLY A 11 2.21 0.75 10.80
N ASP A 12 2.63 -0.40 11.32
CA ASP A 12 1.76 -1.55 11.63
C ASP A 12 0.82 -1.91 10.47
N PRO A 13 1.38 -2.24 9.29
CA PRO A 13 0.59 -2.40 8.08
C PRO A 13 -0.33 -3.62 8.22
N VAL A 14 -1.56 -3.49 7.72
CA VAL A 14 -2.46 -4.64 7.61
C VAL A 14 -1.91 -5.59 6.55
N THR A 15 -1.75 -6.85 6.93
CA THR A 15 -1.28 -7.91 6.05
C THR A 15 -2.32 -9.03 5.93
N VAL A 16 -2.29 -9.73 4.81
CA VAL A 16 -3.13 -10.90 4.53
C VAL A 16 -2.30 -12.00 3.87
N GLU A 17 -2.77 -13.24 3.96
CA GLU A 17 -2.13 -14.36 3.27
C GLU A 17 -2.51 -14.40 1.79
N PRO A 18 -1.70 -15.04 0.92
CA PRO A 18 -2.00 -15.11 -0.52
C PRO A 18 -3.32 -15.80 -0.83
N GLN A 19 -3.77 -16.68 0.08
CA GLN A 19 -5.02 -17.45 -0.06
C GLN A 19 -6.25 -16.74 0.48
N THR A 20 -6.10 -15.57 1.11
CA THR A 20 -7.22 -14.74 1.54
C THR A 20 -8.10 -14.37 0.34
N SER A 21 -9.42 -14.45 0.51
CA SER A 21 -10.33 -14.18 -0.59
C SER A 21 -10.36 -12.70 -0.95
N VAL A 22 -10.65 -12.40 -2.21
CA VAL A 22 -10.79 -11.02 -2.69
C VAL A 22 -11.91 -10.30 -1.95
N ALA A 23 -13.01 -11.00 -1.64
CA ALA A 23 -14.10 -10.45 -0.83
C ALA A 23 -13.66 -10.07 0.59
N GLU A 24 -12.84 -10.90 1.23
CA GLU A 24 -12.32 -10.62 2.57
C GLU A 24 -11.36 -9.43 2.56
N VAL A 25 -10.44 -9.36 1.60
CA VAL A 25 -9.55 -8.19 1.48
C VAL A 25 -10.33 -6.91 1.20
N ALA A 26 -11.38 -6.96 0.37
CA ALA A 26 -12.25 -5.80 0.15
C ALA A 26 -13.00 -5.37 1.42
N ARG A 27 -13.41 -6.32 2.27
CA ARG A 27 -14.00 -6.00 3.59
C ARG A 27 -12.99 -5.33 4.51
N ILE A 28 -11.76 -5.87 4.60
CA ILE A 28 -10.66 -5.25 5.36
C ILE A 28 -10.40 -3.83 4.86
N MET A 29 -10.27 -3.63 3.55
CA MET A 29 -10.07 -2.30 2.95
C MET A 29 -11.18 -1.32 3.33
N ARG A 30 -12.44 -1.77 3.33
CA ARG A 30 -13.57 -0.91 3.73
C ARG A 30 -13.56 -0.60 5.23
N ASP A 31 -13.36 -1.62 6.05
CA ASP A 31 -13.53 -1.52 7.50
C ASP A 31 -12.37 -0.74 8.15
N GLU A 32 -11.17 -0.83 7.56
CA GLU A 32 -9.95 -0.12 7.99
C GLU A 32 -9.63 1.14 7.16
N ASP A 33 -10.49 1.52 6.21
CA ASP A 33 -10.32 2.67 5.30
C ASP A 33 -8.99 2.65 4.50
N LEU A 34 -8.63 1.47 3.97
CA LEU A 34 -7.37 1.22 3.28
C LEU A 34 -7.53 1.14 1.76
N GLY A 35 -6.67 1.86 1.03
CA GLY A 35 -6.55 1.74 -0.43
C GLY A 35 -5.56 0.67 -0.91
N ALA A 36 -4.82 0.05 -0.01
CA ALA A 36 -3.87 -1.02 -0.30
C ALA A 36 -3.61 -1.91 0.92
N VAL A 37 -3.35 -3.20 0.69
CA VAL A 37 -3.07 -4.20 1.72
C VAL A 37 -1.83 -5.00 1.31
N LEU A 38 -0.95 -5.30 2.26
CA LEU A 38 0.23 -6.12 2.01
C LEU A 38 -0.15 -7.60 1.99
N VAL A 39 0.45 -8.36 1.08
CA VAL A 39 0.31 -9.81 1.03
C VAL A 39 1.60 -10.43 1.56
N THR A 40 1.50 -11.25 2.60
CA THR A 40 2.65 -11.87 3.27
C THR A 40 2.52 -13.38 3.31
N ASP A 41 3.65 -14.09 3.20
CA ASP A 41 3.76 -15.54 3.34
C ASP A 41 4.61 -15.82 4.58
N GLY A 42 3.93 -16.04 5.71
CA GLY A 42 4.51 -15.84 7.03
C GLY A 42 4.95 -14.40 7.23
N ASP A 43 6.19 -14.20 7.65
CA ASP A 43 6.78 -12.88 7.92
C ASP A 43 7.32 -12.17 6.66
N HIS A 44 7.29 -12.84 5.50
CA HIS A 44 7.91 -12.32 4.28
C HIS A 44 6.89 -11.60 3.42
N LEU A 45 7.21 -10.38 3.03
CA LEU A 45 6.45 -9.64 2.04
C LEU A 45 6.47 -10.36 0.68
N ARG A 46 5.29 -10.69 0.16
CA ARG A 46 5.11 -11.30 -1.16
C ARG A 46 4.55 -10.32 -2.18
N GLY A 47 3.65 -9.45 -1.73
CA GLY A 47 2.86 -8.63 -2.64
C GLY A 47 2.23 -7.41 -2.00
N LEU A 48 1.63 -6.60 -2.86
CA LEU A 48 0.71 -5.53 -2.51
C LEU A 48 -0.52 -5.71 -3.40
N VAL A 49 -1.70 -5.54 -2.83
CA VAL A 49 -2.96 -5.48 -3.58
C VAL A 49 -3.65 -4.16 -3.30
N THR A 50 -4.09 -3.47 -4.35
CA THR A 50 -4.89 -2.24 -4.22
C THR A 50 -6.32 -2.44 -4.69
N ASP A 51 -7.20 -1.48 -4.35
CA ASP A 51 -8.55 -1.32 -4.90
C ASP A 51 -8.61 -1.54 -6.43
N ARG A 52 -7.70 -0.90 -7.17
CA ARG A 52 -7.55 -1.04 -8.61
C ARG A 52 -7.19 -2.46 -9.01
N ASP A 53 -6.28 -3.13 -8.31
CA ASP A 53 -5.91 -4.51 -8.63
C ASP A 53 -7.10 -5.46 -8.42
N ILE A 54 -7.87 -5.28 -7.34
CA ILE A 54 -9.12 -6.02 -7.12
C ILE A 54 -10.07 -5.85 -8.30
N VAL A 55 -10.33 -4.61 -8.71
CA VAL A 55 -11.28 -4.32 -9.79
C VAL A 55 -10.76 -4.82 -11.14
N VAL A 56 -9.50 -4.54 -11.47
CA VAL A 56 -8.94 -4.75 -12.80
C VAL A 56 -8.45 -6.18 -13.02
N ARG A 57 -7.94 -6.87 -12.01
CA ARG A 57 -7.34 -8.20 -12.15
C ARG A 57 -8.22 -9.32 -11.59
N SER A 58 -9.11 -9.03 -10.64
CA SER A 58 -10.04 -10.03 -10.12
C SER A 58 -11.45 -9.86 -10.69
N VAL A 59 -12.13 -8.76 -10.38
CA VAL A 59 -13.55 -8.57 -10.74
C VAL A 59 -13.76 -8.59 -12.25
N SER A 60 -12.85 -7.97 -13.02
CA SER A 60 -12.94 -7.93 -14.48
C SER A 60 -12.89 -9.31 -15.15
N GLY A 61 -12.19 -10.26 -14.53
CA GLY A 61 -12.08 -11.64 -15.00
C GLY A 61 -13.33 -12.48 -14.71
N GLY A 62 -14.26 -11.95 -13.93
CA GLY A 62 -15.42 -12.66 -13.42
C GLY A 62 -15.08 -13.68 -12.33
N GLY A 63 -16.01 -14.60 -12.08
CA GLY A 63 -15.90 -15.58 -11.00
C GLY A 63 -16.46 -15.07 -9.67
N ASP A 64 -16.27 -15.86 -8.63
CA ASP A 64 -16.80 -15.60 -7.29
C ASP A 64 -15.72 -14.97 -6.40
N PRO A 65 -15.87 -13.71 -5.94
CA PRO A 65 -14.91 -13.04 -5.07
C PRO A 65 -14.67 -13.73 -3.73
N GLU A 66 -15.60 -14.58 -3.27
CA GLU A 66 -15.41 -15.40 -2.06
C GLU A 66 -14.50 -16.61 -2.30
N ARG A 67 -14.27 -16.99 -3.57
CA ARG A 67 -13.43 -18.13 -3.97
C ARG A 67 -12.13 -17.72 -4.63
N ASN A 68 -12.10 -16.58 -5.31
CA ASN A 68 -10.89 -16.04 -5.90
C ASN A 68 -9.98 -15.48 -4.79
N THR A 69 -8.70 -15.80 -4.85
CA THR A 69 -7.72 -15.37 -3.86
C THR A 69 -6.91 -14.17 -4.33
N VAL A 70 -6.36 -13.41 -3.40
CA VAL A 70 -5.56 -12.22 -3.73
C VAL A 70 -4.22 -12.54 -4.38
N ALA A 71 -3.72 -13.78 -4.28
CA ALA A 71 -2.55 -14.22 -5.04
C ALA A 71 -2.68 -13.96 -6.55
N GLY A 72 -3.89 -14.05 -7.12
CA GLY A 72 -4.12 -13.78 -8.55
C GLY A 72 -4.23 -12.30 -8.92
N ALA A 73 -4.38 -11.40 -7.93
CA ALA A 73 -4.52 -9.97 -8.13
C ALA A 73 -3.28 -9.17 -7.66
N CYS A 74 -2.50 -9.75 -6.76
CA CYS A 74 -1.26 -9.22 -6.20
C CYS A 74 -0.23 -8.88 -7.31
N SER A 75 0.57 -7.83 -7.07
CA SER A 75 1.74 -7.53 -7.90
C SER A 75 2.99 -8.15 -7.26
N ASP A 76 3.74 -8.94 -8.03
CA ASP A 76 4.94 -9.65 -7.56
C ASP A 76 6.22 -8.80 -7.68
N GLU A 77 6.25 -7.81 -8.56
CA GLU A 77 7.35 -6.85 -8.69
C GLU A 77 7.18 -5.72 -7.67
N LEU A 78 7.70 -5.95 -6.48
CA LEU A 78 7.68 -4.96 -5.40
C LEU A 78 8.94 -4.12 -5.39
N VAL A 79 8.73 -2.81 -5.37
CA VAL A 79 9.71 -1.84 -4.90
C VAL A 79 9.48 -1.67 -3.42
N THR A 80 10.55 -1.69 -2.63
CA THR A 80 10.49 -1.51 -1.18
C THR A 80 11.55 -0.50 -0.74
N VAL A 81 11.36 0.07 0.44
CA VAL A 81 12.34 0.96 1.09
C VAL A 81 12.56 0.51 2.54
N SER A 82 13.71 0.85 3.09
CA SER A 82 14.00 0.74 4.52
C SER A 82 13.36 1.89 5.30
N PRO A 83 13.01 1.71 6.58
CA PRO A 83 12.60 2.83 7.44
C PRO A 83 13.67 3.93 7.56
N ASP A 84 14.95 3.60 7.34
CA ASP A 84 16.08 4.54 7.38
C ASP A 84 16.45 5.13 6.01
N ASP A 85 15.74 4.79 4.94
CA ASP A 85 15.99 5.40 3.65
C ASP A 85 15.56 6.88 3.65
N ASP A 86 16.28 7.70 2.89
CA ASP A 86 15.96 9.10 2.70
C ASP A 86 14.60 9.26 2.00
N LEU A 87 13.80 10.22 2.47
CA LEU A 87 12.50 10.50 1.88
C LEU A 87 12.58 10.90 0.39
N VAL A 88 13.67 11.56 0.00
CA VAL A 88 13.91 11.95 -1.41
C VAL A 88 14.08 10.71 -2.28
N GLN A 89 14.84 9.71 -1.81
CA GLN A 89 15.05 8.46 -2.53
C GLN A 89 13.73 7.69 -2.70
N ALA A 90 12.90 7.65 -1.66
CA ALA A 90 11.57 7.02 -1.75
C ALA A 90 10.68 7.69 -2.81
N VAL A 91 10.71 9.03 -2.92
CA VAL A 91 10.01 9.78 -3.99
C VAL A 91 10.54 9.42 -5.36
N GLU A 92 11.86 9.30 -5.52
CA GLU A 92 12.49 8.93 -6.79
C GLU A 92 12.07 7.53 -7.24
N LEU A 93 12.06 6.56 -6.32
CA LEU A 93 11.56 5.20 -6.58
C LEU A 93 10.08 5.20 -6.98
N MET A 94 9.24 6.00 -6.30
CA MET A 94 7.83 6.14 -6.70
C MET A 94 7.69 6.67 -8.13
N ARG A 95 8.53 7.62 -8.53
CA ARG A 95 8.53 8.18 -9.89
C ARG A 95 9.01 7.16 -10.92
N GLU A 96 10.14 6.51 -10.67
CA GLU A 96 10.75 5.54 -11.57
C GLU A 96 9.81 4.37 -11.86
N HIS A 97 9.19 3.84 -10.81
CA HIS A 97 8.30 2.68 -10.93
C HIS A 97 6.83 3.06 -11.13
N SER A 98 6.52 4.37 -11.21
CA SER A 98 5.15 4.89 -11.36
C SER A 98 4.17 4.35 -10.31
N VAL A 99 4.66 4.13 -9.09
CA VAL A 99 3.87 3.64 -7.95
C VAL A 99 3.50 4.78 -7.02
N ARG A 100 2.33 4.66 -6.38
CA ARG A 100 1.82 5.67 -5.43
C ARG A 100 2.10 5.33 -3.97
N ARG A 101 2.53 4.09 -3.72
CA ARG A 101 2.69 3.47 -2.41
C ARG A 101 3.88 2.54 -2.49
N ILE A 102 4.72 2.54 -1.48
CA ILE A 102 5.88 1.67 -1.35
C ILE A 102 5.80 0.99 0.02
N PRO A 103 5.80 -0.35 0.10
CA PRO A 103 5.99 -1.07 1.36
C PRO A 103 7.32 -0.72 2.00
N VAL A 104 7.30 -0.47 3.31
CA VAL A 104 8.48 -0.25 4.12
C VAL A 104 8.85 -1.57 4.78
N VAL A 105 10.07 -2.03 4.56
CA VAL A 105 10.57 -3.32 5.02
C VAL A 105 11.80 -3.13 5.88
N ASP A 106 11.80 -3.73 7.06
CA ASP A 106 12.94 -3.76 7.97
C ASP A 106 13.35 -5.21 8.23
N HIS A 107 14.63 -5.52 8.00
CA HIS A 107 15.16 -6.88 8.14
C HIS A 107 14.30 -7.99 7.49
N GLY A 108 13.69 -7.70 6.33
CA GLY A 108 12.82 -8.63 5.59
C GLY A 108 11.35 -8.65 6.03
N HIS A 109 10.99 -7.91 7.07
CA HIS A 109 9.63 -7.84 7.61
C HIS A 109 8.95 -6.54 7.18
N PRO A 110 7.71 -6.56 6.69
CA PRO A 110 6.97 -5.35 6.40
C PRO A 110 6.61 -4.63 7.71
N VAL A 111 7.09 -3.39 7.86
CA VAL A 111 6.88 -2.55 9.05
C VAL A 111 6.00 -1.34 8.79
N GLY A 112 5.66 -1.07 7.52
CA GLY A 112 4.76 0.02 7.17
C GLY A 112 4.51 0.16 5.68
N ILE A 113 3.80 1.21 5.31
CA ILE A 113 3.62 1.68 3.93
C ILE A 113 3.85 3.20 3.92
N VAL A 114 4.58 3.70 2.93
CA VAL A 114 4.65 5.12 2.63
C VAL A 114 3.96 5.39 1.29
N SER A 115 3.17 6.46 1.23
CA SER A 115 2.39 6.85 0.07
C SER A 115 2.72 8.26 -0.40
N LEU A 116 2.34 8.58 -1.64
CA LEU A 116 2.39 9.95 -2.15
C LEU A 116 1.55 10.93 -1.30
N GLY A 117 0.50 10.43 -0.63
CA GLY A 117 -0.33 11.25 0.24
C GLY A 117 0.42 11.66 1.50
N ASP A 118 1.14 10.72 2.13
CA ASP A 118 2.01 11.01 3.28
C ASP A 118 3.08 12.04 2.91
N MET A 119 3.66 11.89 1.71
CA MET A 119 4.66 12.83 1.18
C MET A 119 4.08 14.23 0.92
N ALA A 120 2.84 14.32 0.42
CA ALA A 120 2.16 15.58 0.20
C ALA A 120 1.89 16.30 1.53
N MET A 121 1.40 15.57 2.53
CA MET A 121 1.16 16.07 3.88
C MET A 121 2.41 16.62 4.56
N GLU A 122 3.56 15.96 4.41
CA GLU A 122 4.82 16.42 5.01
C GLU A 122 5.44 17.61 4.25
N ARG A 123 5.40 17.59 2.92
CA ARG A 123 6.08 18.60 2.09
C ARG A 123 5.34 19.94 2.05
N ASP A 124 4.03 19.89 1.93
CA ASP A 124 3.17 21.06 1.76
C ASP A 124 1.74 20.74 2.27
N PRO A 125 1.53 20.75 3.59
CA PRO A 125 0.26 20.33 4.21
C PRO A 125 -0.93 21.20 3.77
N ASP A 126 -0.69 22.48 3.46
CA ASP A 126 -1.73 23.42 3.02
C ASP A 126 -1.96 23.39 1.50
N SER A 127 -1.31 22.45 0.78
CA SER A 127 -1.55 22.24 -0.64
C SER A 127 -2.84 21.46 -0.88
N ALA A 128 -3.39 21.58 -2.08
CA ALA A 128 -4.53 20.75 -2.50
C ALA A 128 -4.24 19.24 -2.35
N LEU A 129 -2.99 18.79 -2.54
CA LEU A 129 -2.63 17.39 -2.36
C LEU A 129 -2.59 17.00 -0.88
N GLY A 130 -2.11 17.89 0.00
CA GLY A 130 -2.18 17.72 1.44
C GLY A 130 -3.64 17.63 1.90
N ASP A 131 -4.46 18.62 1.56
CA ASP A 131 -5.89 18.66 1.88
C ASP A 131 -6.63 17.38 1.45
N ILE A 132 -6.39 16.91 0.22
CA ILE A 132 -7.00 15.67 -0.31
C ILE A 132 -6.51 14.45 0.46
N SER A 133 -5.23 14.42 0.86
CA SER A 133 -4.64 13.28 1.58
C SER A 133 -5.08 13.21 3.03
N ALA A 134 -5.36 14.35 3.67
CA ALA A 134 -5.94 14.42 5.01
C ALA A 134 -7.45 14.13 5.04
N ALA A 135 -8.14 14.28 3.91
CA ALA A 135 -9.58 14.07 3.82
C ALA A 135 -9.94 12.59 3.87
N ARG A 136 -11.07 12.28 4.49
CA ARG A 136 -11.63 10.92 4.44
C ARG A 136 -12.19 10.64 3.04
N PRO A 137 -11.88 9.48 2.45
CA PRO A 137 -12.47 9.09 1.17
C PRO A 137 -14.00 9.09 1.24
N ASN A 138 -14.66 9.75 0.27
CA ASN A 138 -16.12 9.78 0.12
C ASN A 138 -16.92 10.33 1.32
N ALA A 139 -16.32 11.21 2.14
CA ALA A 139 -17.02 11.97 3.17
C ALA A 139 -17.84 13.15 2.62
#